data_AF-A0A952VJD4-F1
#
_entry.id   AF-A0A952VJD4-F1
#
_cell.length_a   1.000
_cell.length_b   1.000
_cell.length_c   1.000
_cell.angle_alpha   90.00
_cell.angle_beta   90.00
_cell.angle_gamma   90.00
#
_symmetry.space_group_name_H-M   'P 1'
#
loop_
_entity.id
_entity.type
_entity.pdbx_description
1 polymer ?
#
loop_
_entity_poly.entity_id
_entity_poly.type
_entity_poly.pdbx_seq_one_letter_code
_entity_poly.pdbx_strand_id
1 'polypeptide(L)'
;MNRTFTIIIVLSLGVGLCACEALESARGAQSLIQIVQGPTPTEATEWALDPYSPNNRYRGTMYLVHQSWAGAPEYLQLYVDAVADADAGVRAAGVRGLALHGDPSHVPLLVSALTDPDSIVRTDAARALQRIHNPVAIGPLINAIQIAREASELVRTEAAHALGQYAERRVIDALIAVFDDPSLAVNEATRSSLRTLTGQDFEYDIRAWVEWTSDNPNVFEARSAYTYPAFWRDKRLIEWLPFMPQAPNESASYPVGSSPTIP
;
A
#
# COMPACT_ATOMS: atom_id res chain seq x y z
N MET A 1 1.71 59.28 34.28
CA MET A 1 2.22 59.02 32.92
C MET A 1 2.77 57.58 32.90
N ASN A 2 1.89 56.58 32.83
CA ASN A 2 2.25 55.15 32.82
C ASN A 2 1.92 54.58 31.46
N ARG A 3 2.94 54.19 30.70
CA ARG A 3 2.80 53.48 29.42
C ARG A 3 2.76 51.98 29.70
N THR A 4 1.59 51.38 29.61
CA THR A 4 1.41 49.94 29.54
C THR A 4 1.79 49.45 28.15
N PHE A 5 2.91 48.72 28.05
CA PHE A 5 3.27 47.98 26.85
C PHE A 5 2.32 46.79 26.71
N THR A 6 1.48 46.81 25.67
CA THR A 6 0.70 45.65 25.26
C THR A 6 1.61 44.78 24.41
N ILE A 7 2.07 43.65 24.96
CA ILE A 7 2.77 42.62 24.20
C ILE A 7 1.70 41.88 23.38
N ILE A 8 1.65 42.17 22.08
CA ILE A 8 0.89 41.35 21.12
C ILE A 8 1.71 40.08 20.90
N ILE A 9 1.28 38.98 21.52
CA ILE A 9 1.78 37.64 21.21
C ILE A 9 1.17 37.27 19.86
N VAL A 10 1.94 37.43 18.79
CA VAL A 10 1.64 36.81 17.50
C VAL A 10 1.92 35.32 17.66
N LEU A 11 0.87 34.54 17.90
CA LEU A 11 0.92 33.09 17.77
C LEU A 11 1.11 32.75 16.30
N SER A 12 2.37 32.72 15.84
CA SER A 12 2.73 32.08 14.59
C SER A 12 2.51 30.58 14.76
N LEU A 13 1.30 30.10 14.46
CA LEU A 13 1.10 28.67 14.20
C LEU A 13 2.04 28.32 13.06
N GLY A 14 3.04 27.48 13.38
CA GLY A 14 3.93 26.88 12.41
C GLY A 14 3.12 25.97 11.48
N VAL A 15 2.54 26.55 10.43
CA VAL A 15 2.05 25.81 9.27
C VAL A 15 3.28 25.38 8.47
N GLY A 16 3.96 24.38 8.99
CA GLY A 16 5.05 23.71 8.31
C GLY A 16 4.51 22.87 7.16
N LEU A 17 4.66 23.38 5.94
CA LEU A 17 4.84 22.62 4.70
C LEU A 17 3.73 21.68 4.18
N CYS A 18 2.49 21.76 4.66
CA CYS A 18 1.29 21.29 3.92
C CYS A 18 0.34 22.45 3.55
N ALA A 19 0.90 23.64 3.30
CA ALA A 19 0.10 24.85 3.15
C ALA A 19 -0.82 24.83 1.92
N CYS A 20 -0.53 24.12 0.84
CA CYS A 20 -1.38 24.16 -0.35
C CYS A 20 -2.69 23.36 -0.18
N GLU A 21 -2.63 22.11 0.29
CA GLU A 21 -3.82 21.29 0.53
C GLU A 21 -4.67 21.81 1.69
N ALA A 22 -4.04 22.31 2.77
CA ALA A 22 -4.75 22.95 3.87
C ALA A 22 -5.45 24.25 3.43
N LEU A 23 -4.85 25.01 2.51
CA LEU A 23 -5.46 26.24 1.99
C LEU A 23 -6.57 25.96 0.96
N GLU A 24 -6.46 24.89 0.17
CA GLU A 24 -7.55 24.46 -0.74
C GLU A 24 -8.73 23.85 0.01
N SER A 25 -8.49 23.04 1.05
CA SER A 25 -9.54 22.56 1.95
C SER A 25 -10.15 23.68 2.81
N ALA A 26 -9.40 24.75 3.08
CA ALA A 26 -9.93 25.97 3.70
C ALA A 26 -10.78 26.83 2.75
N ARG A 27 -10.72 26.64 1.42
CA ARG A 27 -11.61 27.34 0.48
C ARG A 27 -13.03 26.79 0.62
N GLY A 28 -13.86 27.52 1.36
CA GLY A 28 -15.24 27.13 1.68
C GLY A 28 -15.46 26.72 3.14
N ALA A 29 -14.40 26.66 3.96
CA ALA A 29 -14.55 26.44 5.39
C ALA A 29 -15.32 27.60 6.03
N GLN A 30 -16.40 27.28 6.75
CA GLN A 30 -17.24 28.25 7.44
C GLN A 30 -16.64 28.68 8.79
N SER A 31 -15.59 28.00 9.27
CA SER A 31 -14.90 28.35 10.51
C SER A 31 -13.45 27.85 10.57
N LEU A 32 -12.65 28.45 11.45
CA LEU A 32 -11.30 27.97 11.80
C LEU A 32 -11.32 26.58 12.44
N ILE A 33 -12.43 26.19 13.09
CA ILE A 33 -12.59 24.87 13.70
C ILE A 33 -12.66 23.78 12.63
N GLN A 34 -13.36 24.01 11.52
CA GLN A 34 -13.41 23.07 10.39
C GLN A 34 -12.03 22.84 9.76
N ILE A 35 -11.19 23.89 9.68
CA ILE A 35 -9.82 23.77 9.17
C ILE A 35 -8.98 22.86 10.07
N VAL A 36 -9.24 22.86 11.38
CA VAL A 36 -8.50 22.04 12.36
C VAL A 36 -9.04 20.61 12.42
N GLN A 37 -10.35 20.40 12.24
CA GLN A 37 -11.00 19.10 12.39
C GLN A 37 -11.02 18.25 11.11
N GLY A 38 -10.87 18.87 9.93
CA GLY A 38 -11.00 18.19 8.65
C GLY A 38 -12.47 17.96 8.25
N PRO A 39 -12.71 17.35 7.07
CA PRO A 39 -14.06 17.09 6.57
C PRO A 39 -14.79 16.05 7.41
N THR A 40 -16.12 16.16 7.47
CA THR A 40 -16.98 15.12 8.03
C THR A 40 -17.01 13.88 7.11
N PRO A 41 -17.39 12.69 7.64
CA PRO A 41 -17.54 11.50 6.80
C PRO A 41 -18.48 11.71 5.60
N THR A 42 -19.58 12.45 5.81
CA THR A 42 -20.53 12.79 4.75
C THR A 42 -19.89 13.67 3.69
N GLU A 43 -19.23 14.77 4.08
CA GLU A 43 -18.55 15.67 3.14
C GLU A 43 -17.46 14.95 2.34
N ALA A 44 -16.68 14.07 2.98
CA ALA A 44 -15.66 13.28 2.30
C ALA A 44 -16.28 12.30 1.28
N THR A 45 -17.43 11.72 1.61
CA THR A 45 -18.21 10.86 0.70
C THR A 45 -18.79 11.67 -0.46
N GLU A 46 -19.30 12.87 -0.21
CA GLU A 46 -19.77 13.79 -1.25
C GLU A 46 -18.67 14.16 -2.23
N TRP A 47 -17.44 14.41 -1.75
CA TRP A 47 -16.29 14.61 -2.62
C TRP A 47 -15.95 13.35 -3.43
N ALA A 48 -15.95 12.19 -2.78
CA ALA A 48 -15.67 10.90 -3.41
C ALA A 48 -16.66 10.55 -4.55
N LEU A 49 -17.90 11.03 -4.44
CA LEU A 49 -18.98 10.80 -5.40
C LEU A 49 -19.17 11.96 -6.40
N ASP A 50 -18.26 12.94 -6.44
CA ASP A 50 -18.37 14.10 -7.33
C ASP A 50 -18.37 13.67 -8.82
N PRO A 51 -19.48 13.90 -9.56
CA PRO A 51 -19.60 13.43 -10.93
C PRO A 51 -18.74 14.21 -11.93
N TYR A 52 -18.18 15.36 -11.54
CA TYR A 52 -17.49 16.28 -12.44
C TYR A 52 -15.98 16.31 -12.21
N SER A 53 -15.55 16.26 -10.95
CA SER A 53 -14.15 16.50 -10.58
C SER A 53 -13.43 15.22 -10.15
N PRO A 54 -12.51 14.67 -10.98
CA PRO A 54 -11.71 13.52 -10.56
C PRO A 54 -10.80 13.85 -9.36
N ASN A 55 -10.36 15.11 -9.23
CA ASN A 55 -9.58 15.54 -8.08
C ASN A 55 -10.41 15.47 -6.79
N ASN A 56 -11.70 15.83 -6.84
CA ASN A 56 -12.60 15.68 -5.69
C ASN A 56 -12.84 14.21 -5.35
N ARG A 57 -13.07 13.38 -6.36
CA ARG A 57 -13.23 11.94 -6.15
C ARG A 57 -11.99 11.31 -5.51
N TYR A 58 -10.82 11.68 -6.01
CA TYR A 58 -9.52 11.24 -5.50
C TYR A 58 -9.33 11.64 -4.04
N ARG A 59 -9.45 12.93 -3.71
CA ARG A 59 -9.24 13.41 -2.33
C ARG A 59 -10.27 12.84 -1.36
N GLY A 60 -11.53 12.72 -1.77
CA GLY A 60 -12.60 12.18 -0.94
C GLY A 60 -12.32 10.71 -0.60
N THR A 61 -12.02 9.92 -1.63
CA THR A 61 -11.64 8.52 -1.48
C THR A 61 -10.40 8.38 -0.60
N MET A 62 -9.32 9.11 -0.89
CA MET A 62 -8.07 9.05 -0.12
C MET A 62 -8.22 9.50 1.33
N TYR A 63 -9.11 10.45 1.60
CA TYR A 63 -9.44 10.83 2.97
C TYR A 63 -10.07 9.67 3.72
N LEU A 64 -11.08 9.03 3.13
CA LEU A 64 -11.80 7.88 3.70
C LEU A 64 -10.86 6.70 3.94
N VAL A 65 -10.01 6.34 2.97
CA VAL A 65 -9.10 5.19 3.03
C VAL A 65 -8.23 5.18 4.30
N HIS A 66 -7.81 6.34 4.79
CA HIS A 66 -6.95 6.46 5.98
C HIS A 66 -7.72 6.52 7.31
N GLN A 67 -9.04 6.47 7.29
CA GLN A 67 -9.85 6.46 8.50
C GLN A 67 -10.06 5.03 9.00
N SER A 68 -9.93 4.84 10.32
CA SER A 68 -10.13 3.54 10.96
C SER A 68 -11.55 2.99 10.84
N TRP A 69 -12.55 3.86 10.67
CA TRP A 69 -13.97 3.51 10.54
C TRP A 69 -14.43 3.30 9.09
N ALA A 70 -13.60 3.63 8.10
CA ALA A 70 -13.99 3.60 6.69
C ALA A 70 -13.88 2.20 6.05
N GLY A 71 -13.95 1.14 6.86
CA GLY A 71 -14.14 -0.24 6.42
C GLY A 71 -15.59 -0.72 6.53
N ALA A 72 -16.53 0.17 6.86
CA ALA A 72 -17.96 -0.15 6.82
C ALA A 72 -18.41 -0.50 5.39
N PRO A 73 -19.43 -1.37 5.21
CA PRO A 73 -19.85 -1.87 3.89
C PRO A 73 -20.15 -0.78 2.85
N GLU A 74 -20.69 0.35 3.28
CA GLU A 74 -20.98 1.51 2.43
C GLU A 74 -19.71 2.12 1.80
N TYR A 75 -18.60 2.14 2.53
CA TYR A 75 -17.32 2.65 2.04
C TYR A 75 -16.60 1.61 1.18
N LEU A 76 -16.77 0.31 1.48
CA LEU A 76 -16.25 -0.76 0.64
C LEU A 76 -16.86 -0.69 -0.77
N GLN A 77 -18.18 -0.50 -0.88
CA GLN A 77 -18.82 -0.33 -2.18
C GLN A 77 -18.27 0.89 -2.93
N LEU A 78 -18.04 2.00 -2.23
CA LEU A 78 -17.43 3.18 -2.81
C LEU A 78 -16.02 2.89 -3.37
N TYR A 79 -15.20 2.09 -2.67
CA TYR A 79 -13.88 1.70 -3.18
C TYR A 79 -13.99 0.78 -4.40
N VAL A 80 -14.95 -0.15 -4.41
CA VAL A 80 -15.23 -1.02 -5.57
C VAL A 80 -15.57 -0.16 -6.80
N ASP A 81 -16.44 0.83 -6.63
CA ASP A 81 -16.83 1.73 -7.72
C ASP A 81 -15.63 2.58 -8.18
N ALA A 82 -14.80 3.06 -7.24
CA ALA A 82 -13.61 3.85 -7.54
C ALA A 82 -12.56 3.07 -8.36
N VAL A 83 -12.44 1.74 -8.18
CA VAL A 83 -11.52 0.90 -9.00
C VAL A 83 -11.89 0.92 -10.49
N ALA A 84 -13.15 1.20 -10.83
CA ALA A 84 -13.62 1.29 -12.21
C ALA A 84 -13.66 2.73 -12.77
N ASP A 85 -13.11 3.71 -12.03
CA ASP A 85 -13.17 5.11 -12.42
C ASP A 85 -12.39 5.43 -13.70
N ALA A 86 -12.83 6.45 -14.44
CA ALA A 86 -12.13 6.93 -15.63
C ALA A 86 -10.74 7.51 -15.32
N ASP A 87 -10.57 8.12 -14.15
CA ASP A 87 -9.32 8.73 -13.71
C ASP A 87 -8.41 7.72 -12.99
N ALA A 88 -7.14 7.65 -13.38
CA ALA A 88 -6.18 6.70 -12.83
C ALA A 88 -5.87 6.94 -11.35
N GLY A 89 -5.87 8.20 -10.90
CA GLY A 89 -5.67 8.55 -9.50
C GLY A 89 -6.80 8.00 -8.63
N VAL A 90 -8.05 8.15 -9.09
CA VAL A 90 -9.23 7.61 -8.40
C VAL A 90 -9.20 6.08 -8.37
N ARG A 91 -8.83 5.42 -9.48
CA ARG A 91 -8.64 3.96 -9.49
C ARG A 91 -7.60 3.50 -8.48
N ALA A 92 -6.45 4.16 -8.44
CA ALA A 92 -5.40 3.87 -7.46
C ALA A 92 -5.91 4.06 -6.02
N ALA A 93 -6.70 5.11 -5.76
CA ALA A 93 -7.32 5.35 -4.46
C ALA A 93 -8.31 4.22 -4.07
N GLY A 94 -9.14 3.75 -5.00
CA GLY A 94 -10.03 2.61 -4.80
C GLY A 94 -9.25 1.33 -4.47
N VAL A 95 -8.20 1.03 -5.22
CA VAL A 95 -7.30 -0.12 -4.97
C VAL A 95 -6.69 -0.04 -3.56
N ARG A 96 -6.21 1.13 -3.14
CA ARG A 96 -5.67 1.33 -1.79
C ARG A 96 -6.74 1.17 -0.71
N GLY A 97 -7.97 1.62 -0.95
CA GLY A 97 -9.10 1.42 -0.04
C GLY A 97 -9.41 -0.05 0.19
N LEU A 98 -9.49 -0.82 -0.91
CA LEU A 98 -9.65 -2.27 -0.83
C LEU A 98 -8.46 -2.96 -0.15
N ALA A 99 -7.22 -2.47 -0.35
CA ALA A 99 -6.04 -3.02 0.32
C ALA A 99 -6.06 -2.87 1.85
N LEU A 100 -6.66 -1.79 2.35
CA LEU A 100 -6.72 -1.46 3.79
C LEU A 100 -7.93 -2.05 4.49
N HIS A 101 -9.07 -2.09 3.81
CA HIS A 101 -10.35 -2.43 4.43
C HIS A 101 -11.03 -3.66 3.82
N GLY A 102 -10.59 -4.10 2.64
CA GLY A 102 -11.20 -5.20 1.91
C GLY A 102 -10.82 -6.57 2.46
N ASP A 103 -11.49 -7.57 1.90
CA ASP A 103 -11.33 -8.99 2.21
C ASP A 103 -11.00 -9.80 0.93
N PRO A 104 -10.70 -11.11 1.04
CA PRO A 104 -10.33 -11.96 -0.10
C PRO A 104 -11.33 -12.01 -1.27
N SER A 105 -12.60 -11.64 -1.06
CA SER A 105 -13.61 -11.54 -2.14
C SER A 105 -13.32 -10.41 -3.14
N HIS A 106 -12.52 -9.40 -2.75
CA HIS A 106 -12.14 -8.27 -3.60
C HIS A 106 -10.91 -8.55 -4.48
N VAL A 107 -10.22 -9.67 -4.25
CA VAL A 107 -9.01 -10.04 -5.01
C VAL A 107 -9.21 -10.06 -6.52
N PRO A 108 -10.35 -10.53 -7.09
CA PRO A 108 -10.55 -10.45 -8.54
C PRO A 108 -10.45 -9.03 -9.10
N LEU A 109 -10.89 -8.02 -8.35
CA LEU A 109 -10.76 -6.61 -8.74
C LEU A 109 -9.28 -6.18 -8.70
N LEU A 110 -8.56 -6.52 -7.63
CA LEU A 110 -7.14 -6.23 -7.49
C LEU A 110 -6.30 -6.91 -8.57
N VAL A 111 -6.63 -8.16 -8.91
CA VAL A 111 -6.02 -8.90 -10.02
C VAL A 111 -6.26 -8.20 -11.35
N SER A 112 -7.46 -7.68 -11.60
CA SER A 112 -7.73 -6.92 -12.83
C SER A 112 -6.89 -5.64 -12.91
N ALA A 113 -6.69 -4.96 -11.78
CA ALA A 113 -5.90 -3.74 -11.67
C ALA A 113 -4.39 -3.96 -11.91
N LEU A 114 -3.87 -5.20 -11.83
CA LEU A 114 -2.51 -5.54 -12.26
C LEU A 114 -2.28 -5.35 -13.77
N THR A 115 -3.33 -5.16 -14.56
CA THR A 115 -3.24 -4.92 -16.00
C THR A 115 -3.69 -3.50 -16.39
N ASP A 116 -3.83 -2.61 -15.41
CA ASP A 116 -4.24 -1.23 -15.66
C ASP A 116 -3.25 -0.50 -16.58
N PRO A 117 -3.71 0.38 -17.48
CA PRO A 117 -2.82 1.21 -18.30
C PRO A 117 -1.83 2.05 -17.48
N ASP A 118 -2.25 2.50 -16.30
CA ASP A 118 -1.43 3.33 -15.41
C ASP A 118 -0.57 2.49 -14.45
N SER A 119 0.73 2.77 -14.42
CA SER A 119 1.68 2.01 -13.60
C SER A 119 1.50 2.19 -12.09
N ILE A 120 0.94 3.33 -11.65
CA ILE A 120 0.67 3.58 -10.23
C ILE A 120 -0.47 2.66 -9.77
N VAL A 121 -1.53 2.53 -10.57
CA VAL A 121 -2.64 1.60 -10.29
C VAL A 121 -2.13 0.16 -10.22
N ARG A 122 -1.28 -0.26 -11.17
CA ARG A 122 -0.66 -1.60 -11.14
C ARG A 122 0.21 -1.82 -9.89
N THR A 123 0.97 -0.81 -9.49
CA THR A 123 1.84 -0.87 -8.31
C THR A 123 1.01 -1.03 -7.04
N ASP A 124 -0.05 -0.23 -6.89
CA ASP A 124 -0.97 -0.34 -5.76
C ASP A 124 -1.73 -1.67 -5.75
N ALA A 125 -2.04 -2.24 -6.92
CA ALA A 125 -2.67 -3.55 -7.02
C ALA A 125 -1.74 -4.66 -6.52
N ALA A 126 -0.47 -4.66 -6.94
CA ALA A 126 0.54 -5.60 -6.46
C ALA A 126 0.76 -5.47 -4.94
N ARG A 127 0.82 -4.22 -4.44
CA ARG A 127 0.93 -3.96 -2.99
C ARG A 127 -0.32 -4.39 -2.22
N ALA A 128 -1.52 -4.17 -2.77
CA ALA A 128 -2.77 -4.62 -2.17
C ALA A 128 -2.81 -6.14 -2.00
N LEU A 129 -2.30 -6.86 -3.00
CA LEU A 129 -2.21 -8.32 -2.98
C LEU A 129 -1.17 -8.85 -1.97
N GLN A 130 -0.26 -8.03 -1.44
CA GLN A 130 0.55 -8.39 -0.27
C GLN A 130 -0.27 -8.42 1.03
N ARG A 131 -1.28 -7.53 1.12
CA ARG A 131 -2.13 -7.37 2.30
C ARG A 131 -3.30 -8.34 2.32
N ILE A 132 -3.73 -8.85 1.16
CA ILE A 132 -4.87 -9.77 1.06
C ILE A 132 -4.43 -11.07 0.41
N HIS A 133 -4.56 -12.16 1.16
CA HIS A 133 -4.20 -13.50 0.72
C HIS A 133 -5.31 -14.15 -0.09
N ASN A 134 -5.01 -14.52 -1.33
CA ASN A 134 -5.87 -15.37 -2.14
C ASN A 134 -5.08 -16.00 -3.31
N PRO A 135 -4.98 -17.35 -3.38
CA PRO A 135 -4.22 -18.05 -4.42
C PRO A 135 -4.58 -17.73 -5.87
N VAL A 136 -5.76 -17.15 -6.13
CA VAL A 136 -6.15 -16.65 -7.46
C VAL A 136 -5.16 -15.61 -8.00
N ALA A 137 -4.49 -14.87 -7.11
CA ALA A 137 -3.51 -13.86 -7.47
C ALA A 137 -2.17 -14.42 -8.01
N ILE A 138 -1.85 -15.69 -7.77
CA ILE A 138 -0.52 -16.25 -8.07
C ILE A 138 -0.16 -16.14 -9.55
N GLY A 139 -1.04 -16.58 -10.45
CA GLY A 139 -0.79 -16.51 -11.89
C GLY A 139 -0.58 -15.07 -12.39
N PRO A 140 -1.50 -14.14 -12.08
CA PRO A 140 -1.34 -12.71 -12.38
C PRO A 140 -0.05 -12.10 -11.81
N LEU A 141 0.32 -12.42 -10.57
CA LEU A 141 1.56 -11.94 -9.95
C LEU A 141 2.81 -12.51 -10.63
N ILE A 142 2.81 -13.80 -11.00
CA ILE A 142 3.90 -14.41 -11.80
C ILE A 142 4.07 -13.69 -13.15
N ASN A 143 2.97 -13.24 -13.76
CA ASN A 143 3.08 -12.42 -14.97
C ASN A 143 3.63 -11.02 -14.67
N ALA A 144 3.22 -10.41 -13.56
CA ALA A 144 3.63 -9.05 -13.18
C ALA A 144 5.09 -8.95 -12.74
N ILE A 145 5.73 -10.02 -12.27
CA ILE A 145 7.18 -10.02 -11.95
C ILE A 145 8.07 -10.14 -13.19
N GLN A 146 7.53 -10.51 -14.36
CA GLN A 146 8.35 -10.74 -15.55
C GLN A 146 8.67 -9.43 -16.26
N ILE A 147 9.96 -9.13 -16.45
CA ILE A 147 10.40 -7.94 -17.20
C ILE A 147 9.86 -7.87 -18.64
N ALA A 148 9.60 -9.03 -19.26
CA ALA A 148 9.01 -9.10 -20.59
C ALA A 148 7.53 -8.66 -20.65
N ARG A 149 6.86 -8.56 -19.50
CA ARG A 149 5.43 -8.23 -19.38
C ARG A 149 5.17 -6.95 -18.60
N GLU A 150 6.07 -6.59 -17.69
CA GLU A 150 5.95 -5.40 -16.86
C GLU A 150 7.21 -4.54 -16.93
N ALA A 151 7.07 -3.35 -17.51
CA ALA A 151 8.17 -2.41 -17.68
C ALA A 151 8.56 -1.71 -16.38
N SER A 152 7.59 -1.46 -15.48
CA SER A 152 7.81 -0.77 -14.21
C SER A 152 8.49 -1.68 -13.20
N GLU A 153 9.72 -1.33 -12.81
CA GLU A 153 10.45 -2.04 -11.76
C GLU A 153 9.70 -2.06 -10.41
N LEU A 154 8.93 -1.00 -10.11
CA LEU A 154 8.16 -0.92 -8.87
C LEU A 154 7.05 -1.98 -8.85
N VAL A 155 6.33 -2.16 -9.96
CA VAL A 155 5.29 -3.20 -10.06
C VAL A 155 5.92 -4.58 -9.90
N ARG A 156 7.06 -4.84 -10.55
CA ARG A 156 7.78 -6.12 -10.43
C ARG A 156 8.25 -6.39 -8.98
N THR A 157 8.76 -5.36 -8.31
CA THR A 157 9.21 -5.43 -6.91
C THR A 157 8.05 -5.78 -5.97
N GLU A 158 6.93 -5.06 -6.10
CA GLU A 158 5.76 -5.30 -5.25
C GLU A 158 5.11 -6.67 -5.56
N ALA A 159 5.16 -7.12 -6.81
CA ALA A 159 4.67 -8.44 -7.19
C ALA A 159 5.57 -9.56 -6.64
N ALA A 160 6.90 -9.38 -6.62
CA ALA A 160 7.84 -10.32 -6.01
C ALA A 160 7.57 -10.44 -4.50
N HIS A 161 7.41 -9.31 -3.80
CA HIS A 161 6.99 -9.31 -2.40
C HIS A 161 5.64 -10.02 -2.18
N ALA A 162 4.64 -9.77 -3.03
CA ALA A 162 3.33 -10.41 -2.93
C ALA A 162 3.41 -11.93 -3.11
N LEU A 163 4.32 -12.42 -3.96
CA LEU A 163 4.52 -13.86 -4.17
C LEU A 163 5.08 -14.58 -2.95
N GLY A 164 5.83 -13.88 -2.07
CA GLY A 164 6.40 -14.45 -0.85
C GLY A 164 5.41 -15.05 0.15
N GLN A 165 4.11 -14.79 0.00
CA GLN A 165 3.07 -15.39 0.84
C GLN A 165 2.58 -16.77 0.35
N TYR A 166 2.90 -17.15 -0.90
CA TYR A 166 2.33 -18.35 -1.55
C TYR A 166 3.34 -19.49 -1.62
N ALA A 167 3.20 -20.46 -0.72
CA ALA A 167 4.04 -21.66 -0.70
C ALA A 167 3.65 -22.68 -1.77
N GLU A 168 3.92 -22.34 -3.03
CA GLU A 168 3.76 -23.22 -4.17
C GLU A 168 5.06 -23.34 -4.97
N ARG A 169 5.39 -24.54 -5.46
CA ARG A 169 6.66 -24.78 -6.16
C ARG A 169 6.82 -23.87 -7.40
N ARG A 170 5.75 -23.65 -8.16
CA ARG A 170 5.76 -22.73 -9.31
C ARG A 170 6.11 -21.29 -8.93
N VAL A 171 5.87 -20.87 -7.69
CA VAL A 171 6.23 -19.53 -7.20
C VAL A 171 7.73 -19.45 -6.97
N ILE A 172 8.33 -20.49 -6.38
CA ILE A 172 9.78 -20.61 -6.24
C ILE A 172 10.45 -20.57 -7.60
N ASP A 173 9.98 -21.38 -8.55
CA ASP A 173 10.54 -21.44 -9.91
C ASP A 173 10.45 -20.06 -10.60
N ALA A 174 9.32 -19.37 -10.46
CA ALA A 174 9.11 -18.05 -11.03
C ALA A 174 10.00 -16.96 -10.39
N LEU A 175 10.20 -17.01 -9.07
CA LEU A 175 11.10 -16.10 -8.35
C LEU A 175 12.56 -16.35 -8.76
N ILE A 176 13.01 -17.61 -8.81
CA ILE A 176 14.37 -17.95 -9.27
C ILE A 176 14.62 -17.46 -10.70
N ALA A 177 13.62 -17.55 -11.57
CA ALA A 177 13.73 -17.13 -12.97
C ALA A 177 13.86 -15.61 -13.18
N VAL A 178 13.61 -14.77 -12.16
CA VAL A 178 13.72 -13.30 -12.26
C VAL A 178 14.88 -12.72 -11.43
N PHE A 179 15.75 -13.56 -10.87
CA PHE A 179 16.91 -13.11 -10.08
C PHE A 179 17.96 -12.31 -10.87
N ASP A 180 17.87 -12.31 -12.20
CA ASP A 180 18.72 -11.57 -13.13
C ASP A 180 18.07 -10.25 -13.59
N ASP A 181 17.05 -9.75 -12.88
CA ASP A 181 16.42 -8.47 -13.20
C ASP A 181 17.45 -7.33 -13.12
N PRO A 182 17.42 -6.34 -14.05
CA PRO A 182 18.31 -5.19 -14.00
C PRO A 182 18.11 -4.33 -12.74
N SER A 183 16.96 -4.41 -12.07
CA SER A 183 16.67 -3.66 -10.86
C SER A 183 17.07 -4.43 -9.62
N LEU A 184 17.97 -3.85 -8.82
CA LEU A 184 18.37 -4.42 -7.52
C LEU A 184 17.17 -4.58 -6.56
N ALA A 185 16.18 -3.71 -6.64
CA ALA A 185 14.98 -3.78 -5.81
C ALA A 185 14.18 -5.06 -6.08
N VAL A 186 14.05 -5.46 -7.35
CA VAL A 186 13.38 -6.70 -7.74
C VAL A 186 14.15 -7.92 -7.23
N ASN A 187 15.48 -7.92 -7.38
CA ASN A 187 16.33 -9.03 -6.93
C ASN A 187 16.28 -9.20 -5.41
N GLU A 188 16.34 -8.10 -4.64
CA GLU A 188 16.23 -8.13 -3.18
C GLU A 188 14.84 -8.57 -2.71
N ALA A 189 13.77 -8.09 -3.36
CA ALA A 189 12.40 -8.54 -3.07
C ALA A 189 12.23 -10.04 -3.34
N THR A 190 12.83 -10.54 -4.42
CA THR A 190 12.83 -11.95 -4.81
C THR A 190 13.59 -12.80 -3.80
N ARG A 191 14.81 -12.39 -3.42
CA ARG A 191 15.61 -13.05 -2.38
C ARG A 191 14.90 -13.08 -1.04
N SER A 192 14.33 -11.95 -0.61
CA SER A 192 13.56 -11.86 0.64
C SER A 192 12.38 -12.83 0.63
N SER A 193 11.65 -12.90 -0.50
CA SER A 193 10.50 -13.81 -0.66
C SER A 193 10.92 -15.28 -0.68
N LEU A 194 12.00 -15.65 -1.37
CA LEU A 194 12.55 -17.01 -1.32
C LEU A 194 12.98 -17.39 0.11
N ARG A 195 13.63 -16.49 0.83
CA ARG A 195 14.01 -16.70 2.23
C ARG A 195 12.79 -16.89 3.12
N THR A 196 11.74 -16.10 2.92
CA THR A 196 10.47 -16.30 3.65
C THR A 196 9.87 -17.67 3.36
N LEU A 197 9.83 -18.07 2.09
CA LEU A 197 9.21 -19.33 1.65
C LEU A 197 10.03 -20.58 1.99
N THR A 198 11.36 -20.50 2.02
CA THR A 198 12.24 -21.68 2.13
C THR A 198 13.05 -21.74 3.42
N GLY A 199 13.21 -20.61 4.12
CA GLY A 199 14.13 -20.47 5.25
C GLY A 199 15.61 -20.43 4.85
N GLN A 200 15.93 -20.55 3.56
CA GLN A 200 17.30 -20.54 3.05
C GLN A 200 17.66 -19.17 2.48
N ASP A 201 18.96 -18.89 2.42
CA ASP A 201 19.50 -17.69 1.77
C ASP A 201 20.83 -18.02 1.09
N PHE A 202 20.78 -18.18 -0.24
CA PHE A 202 21.97 -18.36 -1.08
C PHE A 202 22.40 -17.04 -1.76
N GLU A 203 22.02 -15.90 -1.16
CA GLU A 203 22.26 -14.57 -1.71
C GLU A 203 21.70 -14.44 -3.13
N TYR A 204 22.55 -14.10 -4.10
CA TYR A 204 22.21 -13.91 -5.51
C TYR A 204 22.70 -15.08 -6.40
N ASP A 205 23.10 -16.21 -5.80
CA ASP A 205 23.54 -17.39 -6.56
C ASP A 205 22.34 -18.21 -7.08
N ILE A 206 21.94 -17.91 -8.31
CA ILE A 206 20.85 -18.61 -9.02
C ILE A 206 21.12 -20.11 -9.12
N ARG A 207 22.38 -20.51 -9.32
CA ARG A 207 22.72 -21.92 -9.50
C ARG A 207 22.53 -22.68 -8.20
N ALA A 208 22.96 -22.12 -7.08
CA ALA A 208 22.74 -22.71 -5.76
C ALA A 208 21.23 -22.89 -5.47
N TRP A 209 20.40 -21.90 -5.81
CA TRP A 209 18.95 -22.00 -5.70
C TRP A 209 18.37 -23.14 -6.56
N VAL A 210 18.79 -23.27 -7.81
CA VAL A 210 18.31 -24.33 -8.72
C VAL A 210 18.74 -25.73 -8.28
N GLU A 211 20.01 -25.89 -7.89
CA GLU A 211 20.54 -27.17 -7.41
C GLU A 211 19.82 -27.59 -6.12
N TRP A 212 19.70 -26.70 -5.14
CA TRP A 212 19.01 -26.98 -3.89
C TRP A 212 17.52 -27.32 -4.08
N THR A 213 16.78 -26.55 -4.90
CA THR A 213 15.36 -26.83 -5.17
C THR A 213 15.15 -28.12 -5.96
N SER A 214 16.13 -28.56 -6.75
CA SER A 214 16.05 -29.84 -7.46
C SER A 214 16.25 -31.03 -6.52
N ASP A 215 17.19 -30.90 -5.57
CA ASP A 215 17.55 -31.98 -4.64
C ASP A 215 16.59 -32.10 -3.45
N ASN A 216 15.88 -31.03 -3.10
CA ASN A 216 15.01 -30.99 -1.92
C ASN A 216 13.51 -31.05 -2.32
N PRO A 217 12.80 -32.16 -2.06
CA PRO A 217 11.36 -32.23 -2.33
C PRO A 217 10.53 -31.37 -1.37
N ASN A 218 11.00 -31.17 -0.13
CA ASN A 218 10.31 -30.44 0.94
C ASN A 218 10.82 -29.00 1.10
N VAL A 219 10.76 -28.20 0.03
CA VAL A 219 11.34 -26.84 0.00
C VAL A 219 10.73 -25.84 1.00
N PHE A 220 9.57 -26.15 1.60
CA PHE A 220 8.83 -25.25 2.48
C PHE A 220 8.93 -25.60 3.98
N GLU A 221 9.74 -26.59 4.35
CA GLU A 221 9.82 -27.10 5.73
C GLU A 221 10.34 -26.03 6.71
N ALA A 222 11.32 -25.23 6.30
CA ALA A 222 11.92 -24.18 7.13
C ALA A 222 11.32 -22.78 6.89
N ARG A 223 10.12 -22.69 6.29
CA ARG A 223 9.50 -21.39 5.95
C ARG A 223 9.16 -20.57 7.19
N SER A 224 9.21 -19.25 7.04
CA SER A 224 8.74 -18.31 8.06
C SER A 224 7.35 -17.77 7.70
N ALA A 225 6.64 -17.23 8.69
CA ALA A 225 5.35 -16.61 8.43
C ALA A 225 5.55 -15.32 7.64
N TYR A 226 4.82 -15.18 6.55
CA TYR A 226 4.89 -13.99 5.71
C TYR A 226 4.26 -12.78 6.41
N THR A 227 4.96 -11.66 6.42
CA THR A 227 4.44 -10.34 6.77
C THR A 227 4.76 -9.38 5.63
N TYR A 228 3.80 -8.56 5.27
CA TYR A 228 4.02 -7.56 4.21
C TYR A 228 4.95 -6.45 4.73
N PRO A 229 5.80 -5.86 3.85
CA PRO A 229 6.62 -4.71 4.20
C PRO A 229 5.75 -3.54 4.63
N ALA A 230 6.01 -3.00 5.82
CA ALA A 230 5.29 -1.87 6.39
C ALA A 230 6.17 -0.61 6.35
N PHE A 231 5.55 0.54 6.10
CA PHE A 231 6.28 1.81 6.11
C PHE A 231 6.75 2.14 7.53
N TRP A 232 8.04 2.45 7.65
CA TRP A 232 8.64 2.87 8.91
C TRP A 232 9.65 3.99 8.68
N ARG A 233 9.62 4.98 9.58
CA ARG A 233 10.68 5.98 9.71
C ARG A 233 10.89 6.37 11.16
N ASP A 234 12.07 6.93 11.43
CA ASP A 234 12.37 7.55 12.71
C ASP A 234 11.47 8.75 13.01
N LYS A 235 11.24 8.97 14.30
CA LYS A 235 10.53 10.14 14.80
C LYS A 235 11.37 11.39 14.54
N ARG A 236 10.76 12.39 13.91
CA ARG A 236 11.33 13.74 13.80
C ARG A 236 11.29 14.41 15.18
N LEU A 237 12.13 15.42 15.37
CA LEU A 237 12.23 16.16 16.64
C LEU A 237 10.86 16.59 17.22
N ILE A 238 9.97 17.11 16.37
CA ILE A 238 8.64 17.59 16.78
C ILE A 238 7.71 16.46 17.24
N GLU A 239 7.90 15.23 16.78
CA GLU A 239 7.03 14.08 17.09
C GLU A 239 7.33 13.47 18.47
N TRP A 240 8.39 13.95 19.14
CA TRP A 240 8.66 13.67 20.54
C TRP A 240 7.76 14.48 21.49
N LEU A 241 7.07 15.51 21.00
CA LEU A 241 6.12 16.27 21.80
C LEU A 241 4.80 15.48 21.97
N PRO A 242 4.24 15.40 23.18
CA PRO A 242 3.11 14.52 23.49
C PRO A 242 1.79 14.88 22.79
N PHE A 243 1.68 16.09 22.26
CA PHE A 243 0.49 16.58 21.55
C PHE A 243 0.68 16.61 20.03
N MET A 244 1.84 16.18 19.52
CA MET A 244 2.06 16.05 18.09
C MET A 244 1.61 14.65 17.61
N PRO A 245 1.02 14.56 16.41
CA PRO A 245 0.70 13.26 15.83
C PRO A 245 1.97 12.43 15.71
N GLN A 246 1.86 11.13 16.03
CA GLN A 246 2.97 10.21 15.94
C GLN A 246 3.35 9.98 14.48
N ALA A 247 4.58 9.51 14.25
CA ALA A 247 5.00 9.09 12.92
C ALA A 247 3.99 8.06 12.37
N PRO A 248 3.59 8.16 11.10
CA PRO A 248 2.62 7.26 10.47
C PRO A 248 3.26 5.91 10.16
N ASN A 249 3.89 5.30 11.15
CA ASN A 249 4.54 4.01 11.03
C ASN A 249 3.48 2.93 11.07
N GLU A 250 3.46 2.11 10.03
CA GLU A 250 2.61 0.94 9.97
C GLU A 250 3.28 -0.22 10.73
N SER A 251 2.47 -1.07 11.35
CA SER A 251 2.98 -2.34 11.89
C SER A 251 2.85 -3.42 10.83
N ALA A 252 3.94 -4.14 10.56
CA ALA A 252 3.88 -5.33 9.70
C ALA A 252 2.91 -6.34 10.31
N SER A 253 2.00 -6.86 9.49
CA SER A 253 0.97 -7.81 9.90
C SER A 253 0.85 -8.94 8.89
N TYR A 254 0.07 -9.95 9.27
CA TYR A 254 -0.29 -11.04 8.36
C TYR A 254 -1.29 -10.56 7.32
N PRO A 255 -1.23 -11.07 6.09
CA PRO A 255 -2.25 -10.78 5.10
C PRO A 255 -3.64 -11.24 5.56
N VAL A 256 -4.67 -10.44 5.30
CA VAL A 256 -6.07 -10.80 5.54
C VAL A 256 -6.40 -12.06 4.72
N GLY A 257 -6.99 -13.07 5.36
CA GLY A 257 -7.31 -14.36 4.72
C GLY A 257 -6.18 -15.40 4.75
N SER A 258 -4.99 -15.04 5.25
CA SER A 258 -3.93 -16.01 5.52
C SER A 258 -4.13 -16.68 6.89
N SER A 259 -3.70 -17.94 7.02
CA SER A 259 -3.61 -18.61 8.33
C SER A 259 -2.18 -18.46 8.89
N PRO A 260 -1.99 -17.91 10.10
CA PRO A 260 -0.66 -17.69 10.67
C PRO A 260 0.05 -18.98 11.12
N THR A 261 -0.62 -20.13 11.03
CA THR A 261 -0.07 -21.42 11.43
C THR A 261 0.92 -21.92 10.37
N ILE A 262 2.21 -21.75 10.65
CA ILE A 262 3.26 -22.56 10.04
C ILE A 262 3.08 -23.99 10.59
N PRO A 263 3.05 -25.03 9.72
CA PRO A 263 3.03 -26.42 10.18
C PRO A 263 4.31 -26.81 10.92
#